data_AF-A0A6A5RYG2-F1
#
_entry.id   AF-A0A6A5RYG2-F1
#
_cell.length_a   1.000
_cell.length_b   1.000
_cell.length_c   1.000
_cell.angle_alpha   90.00
_cell.angle_beta   90.00
_cell.angle_gamma   90.00
#
_symmetry.space_group_name_H-M   'P 1'
#
loop_
_entity.id
_entity.type
_entity.pdbx_description
1 polymer ?
#
loop_
_entity_poly.entity_id
_entity_poly.type
_entity_poly.pdbx_seq_one_letter_code
_entity_poly.pdbx_strand_id
1 'polypeptide(L)'
;IPQTAVMLITLHASVPPYISSSLSKSTPRHVDAQNLPSIQARGRKLWTSIHGKFANAVEQKLAEAHPKLPSFTVGTMYGNCLRNGRVTTSIGAIACLQAQQGFAPQVYDHVCGLKNACKDGSRTSEKGIGEEEAIRWLLSNEGCVWILEKVDQMAEAIAQDSRSDMVHVDSKL
;
A
#
# COMPACT_ATOMS: atom_id res chain seq x y z
N ILE A 1 9.58 11.74 -3.65
CA ILE A 1 8.48 12.67 -3.98
C ILE A 1 8.45 13.04 -5.46
N PRO A 2 9.53 13.54 -6.10
CA PRO A 2 9.49 13.93 -7.52
C PRO A 2 9.06 12.79 -8.45
N GLN A 3 9.66 11.61 -8.31
CA GLN A 3 9.31 10.42 -9.10
C GLN A 3 7.83 10.05 -8.94
N THR A 4 7.31 10.03 -7.71
CA THR A 4 5.90 9.75 -7.42
C THR A 4 4.98 10.77 -8.11
N ALA A 5 5.30 12.06 -8.06
CA ALA A 5 4.51 13.10 -8.71
C ALA A 5 4.46 12.90 -10.23
N VAL A 6 5.62 12.64 -10.86
CA VAL A 6 5.70 12.35 -12.30
C VAL A 6 4.87 11.12 -12.65
N MET A 7 5.02 10.02 -11.91
CA MET A 7 4.27 8.79 -12.17
C MET A 7 2.76 8.99 -12.08
N LEU A 8 2.26 9.76 -11.11
CA LEU A 8 0.83 10.04 -10.97
C LEU A 8 0.29 10.92 -12.09
N ILE A 9 1.06 11.93 -12.52
CA ILE A 9 0.69 12.78 -13.66
C ILE A 9 0.61 11.94 -14.93
N THR A 10 1.61 11.10 -15.18
CA THR A 10 1.63 10.19 -16.33
C THR A 10 0.46 9.20 -16.28
N LEU A 11 0.23 8.55 -15.13
CA LEU A 11 -0.89 7.62 -14.96
C LEU A 11 -2.24 8.30 -15.25
N HIS A 12 -2.45 9.50 -14.72
CA HIS A 12 -3.68 10.25 -14.96
C HIS A 12 -3.88 10.58 -16.45
N ALA A 13 -2.80 10.85 -17.19
CA ALA A 13 -2.85 11.10 -18.63
C ALA A 13 -3.11 9.82 -19.45
N SER A 14 -2.71 8.65 -18.94
CA SER A 14 -2.81 7.37 -19.64
C SER A 14 -4.14 6.63 -19.42
N VAL A 15 -4.92 6.96 -18.38
CA VAL A 15 -6.20 6.28 -18.13
C VAL A 15 -7.32 6.79 -19.04
N PRO A 16 -8.26 5.93 -19.47
CA PRO A 16 -9.40 6.35 -20.28
C PRO A 16 -10.25 7.46 -19.62
N PRO A 17 -10.93 8.32 -20.40
CA PRO A 17 -11.71 9.44 -19.88
C PRO A 17 -12.78 9.05 -18.85
N TYR A 18 -13.41 7.89 -19.01
CA TYR A 18 -14.44 7.41 -18.07
C TYR A 18 -13.84 7.03 -16.70
N ILE A 19 -12.57 6.64 -16.64
CA ILE A 19 -11.87 6.38 -15.37
C ILE A 19 -11.45 7.70 -14.74
N SER A 20 -10.79 8.59 -15.50
CA SER A 20 -10.33 9.88 -14.96
C SER A 20 -11.49 10.74 -14.47
N SER A 21 -12.64 10.73 -15.15
CA SER A 21 -13.85 11.43 -14.70
C SER A 21 -14.44 10.86 -13.40
N SER A 22 -14.18 9.59 -13.11
CA SER A 22 -14.66 8.88 -11.92
C SER A 22 -13.72 9.00 -10.72
N LEU A 23 -12.51 9.55 -10.91
CA LEU A 23 -11.58 9.79 -9.81
C LEU A 23 -12.16 10.81 -8.83
N SER A 24 -11.91 10.58 -7.53
CA SER A 24 -12.32 11.51 -6.48
C SER A 24 -11.69 12.88 -6.69
N LYS A 25 -12.53 13.92 -6.78
CA LYS A 25 -12.11 15.33 -6.83
C LYS A 25 -12.03 15.97 -5.44
N SER A 26 -12.24 15.16 -4.39
CA SER A 26 -12.24 15.65 -3.01
C SER A 26 -10.85 16.15 -2.64
N THR A 27 -10.78 17.35 -2.08
CA THR A 27 -9.53 17.97 -1.63
C THR A 27 -8.93 17.12 -0.50
N PRO A 28 -7.60 16.91 -0.46
CA PRO A 28 -6.97 16.26 0.68
C PRO A 28 -7.37 16.95 1.98
N ARG A 29 -7.69 16.16 3.02
CA ARG A 29 -7.99 16.72 4.33
C ARG A 29 -6.75 17.43 4.86
N HIS A 30 -6.87 18.75 5.03
CA HIS A 30 -5.87 19.58 5.66
C HIS A 30 -5.68 19.14 7.12
N VAL A 31 -4.43 18.95 7.56
CA VAL A 31 -4.14 18.65 8.97
C VAL A 31 -4.15 19.96 9.74
N ASP A 32 -4.96 20.03 10.80
CA ASP A 32 -5.08 21.20 11.66
C ASP A 32 -5.06 20.80 13.14
N ALA A 33 -5.02 21.79 14.02
CA ALA A 33 -4.96 21.56 15.47
C ALA A 33 -6.18 20.80 16.01
N GLN A 34 -7.34 20.89 15.35
CA GLN A 34 -8.57 20.23 15.79
C GLN A 34 -8.55 18.74 15.44
N ASN A 35 -8.03 18.38 14.27
CA ASN A 35 -8.04 17.01 13.79
C ASN A 35 -6.77 16.20 14.13
N LEU A 36 -5.67 16.87 14.51
CA LEU A 36 -4.40 16.24 14.85
C LEU A 36 -4.50 15.16 15.94
N PRO A 37 -5.21 15.35 17.07
CA PRO A 37 -5.34 14.29 18.09
C PRO A 37 -6.00 13.03 17.52
N SER A 38 -7.01 13.19 16.65
CA SER A 38 -7.70 12.06 16.01
C SER A 38 -6.80 11.29 15.04
N ILE A 39 -5.91 11.99 14.33
CA ILE A 39 -4.94 11.41 13.40
C ILE A 39 -3.89 10.62 14.18
N GLN A 40 -3.36 11.19 15.26
CA GLN A 40 -2.39 10.52 16.13
C GLN A 40 -2.98 9.27 16.78
N ALA A 41 -4.19 9.37 17.35
CA ALA A 41 -4.86 8.24 17.97
C ALA A 41 -5.11 7.11 16.96
N ARG A 42 -5.56 7.44 15.74
CA ARG A 42 -5.75 6.46 14.67
C ARG A 42 -4.44 5.80 14.25
N GLY A 43 -3.40 6.60 14.02
CA GLY A 43 -2.08 6.09 13.64
C GLY A 43 -1.50 5.15 14.67
N ARG A 44 -1.60 5.52 15.95
CA ARG A 44 -1.18 4.68 17.08
C ARG A 44 -1.98 3.38 17.12
N LYS A 45 -3.31 3.44 17.01
CA LYS A 45 -4.18 2.26 17.00
C LYS A 45 -3.81 1.29 15.86
N LEU A 46 -3.61 1.81 14.65
CA LEU A 46 -3.23 1.01 13.49
C LEU A 46 -1.84 0.39 13.66
N TRP A 47 -0.86 1.19 14.10
CA TRP A 47 0.51 0.75 14.37
C TRP A 47 0.55 -0.41 15.37
N THR A 48 -0.12 -0.27 16.51
CA THR A 48 -0.20 -1.32 17.53
C THR A 48 -0.93 -2.55 17.04
N SER A 49 -1.99 -2.40 16.25
CA SER A 49 -2.70 -3.53 15.64
C SER A 49 -1.81 -4.29 14.63
N ILE A 50 -0.90 -3.62 13.92
CA ILE A 50 0.00 -4.27 12.94
C ILE A 50 1.15 -4.99 13.67
N HIS A 51 1.86 -4.29 14.55
CA HIS A 51 3.09 -4.80 15.14
C HIS A 51 2.88 -5.52 16.47
N GLY A 52 1.69 -5.42 17.08
CA GLY A 52 1.35 -6.06 18.35
C GLY A 52 2.38 -5.75 19.43
N LYS A 53 2.89 -6.82 20.07
CA LYS A 53 3.93 -6.72 21.11
C LYS A 53 5.27 -6.14 20.62
N PHE A 54 5.51 -6.11 19.32
CA PHE A 54 6.76 -5.62 18.72
C PHE A 54 6.71 -4.12 18.37
N ALA A 55 5.55 -3.46 18.50
CA ALA A 55 5.37 -2.05 18.12
C ALA A 55 6.47 -1.13 18.67
N ASN A 56 6.78 -1.25 19.97
CA ASN A 56 7.80 -0.41 20.61
C ASN A 56 9.22 -0.73 20.10
N ALA A 57 9.53 -2.01 19.86
CA ALA A 57 10.84 -2.42 19.35
C ALA A 57 11.07 -1.92 17.92
N VAL A 58 10.03 -1.90 17.08
CA VAL A 58 10.11 -1.34 15.73
C VAL A 58 10.27 0.19 15.79
N GLU A 59 9.54 0.87 16.67
CA GLU A 59 9.72 2.32 16.90
C GLU A 59 11.13 2.67 17.37
N GLN A 60 11.71 1.86 18.26
CA GLN A 60 13.08 2.06 18.72
C GLN A 60 14.07 1.94 17.57
N LYS A 61 13.95 0.90 16.71
CA LYS A 61 14.79 0.77 15.52
C LYS A 61 14.67 1.96 14.57
N LEU A 62 13.46 2.50 14.40
CA LEU A 62 13.26 3.73 13.61
C LEU A 62 13.94 4.94 14.27
N ALA A 63 13.88 5.05 15.60
CA ALA A 63 14.51 6.12 16.35
C ALA A 63 16.04 6.08 16.28
N GLU A 64 16.63 4.88 16.30
CA GLU A 64 18.06 4.64 16.11
C GLU A 64 18.54 5.12 14.72
N ALA A 65 17.72 4.93 13.68
CA ALA A 65 18.01 5.47 12.35
C ALA A 65 17.86 7.00 12.31
N HIS A 66 16.79 7.55 12.88
CA HIS A 66 16.59 8.98 13.03
C HIS A 66 15.50 9.33 14.07
N PRO A 67 15.73 10.29 14.99
CA PRO A 67 14.82 10.55 16.11
C PRO A 67 13.41 11.02 15.71
N LYS A 68 13.25 11.64 14.54
CA LYS A 68 11.93 12.05 14.02
C LYS A 68 11.20 10.96 13.22
N LEU A 69 11.87 9.87 12.89
CA LEU A 69 11.30 8.84 12.02
C LEU A 69 10.10 8.12 12.65
N PRO A 70 10.08 7.79 13.95
CA PRO A 70 8.91 7.17 14.58
C PRO A 70 7.66 8.07 14.50
N SER A 71 7.79 9.35 14.85
CA SER A 71 6.66 10.28 14.86
C SER A 71 6.17 10.59 13.45
N PHE A 72 7.08 10.73 12.48
CA PHE A 72 6.73 10.87 11.07
C PHE A 72 5.98 9.64 10.54
N THR A 73 6.50 8.44 10.81
CA THR A 73 5.88 7.19 10.36
C THR A 73 4.49 7.00 10.97
N VAL A 74 4.38 7.03 12.30
CA VAL A 74 3.09 6.76 12.98
C VAL A 74 2.07 7.88 12.71
N GLY A 75 2.49 9.14 12.77
CA GLY A 75 1.59 10.29 12.60
C GLY A 75 1.16 10.51 11.16
N THR A 76 2.11 10.56 10.23
CA THR A 76 1.84 10.90 8.83
C THR A 76 1.38 9.68 8.05
N MET A 77 2.14 8.58 8.09
CA MET A 77 1.84 7.41 7.25
C MET A 77 0.62 6.67 7.81
N TYR A 78 0.67 6.23 9.06
CA TYR A 78 -0.39 5.40 9.65
C TYR A 78 -1.62 6.23 10.08
N GLY A 79 -1.42 7.47 10.53
CA GLY A 79 -2.53 8.33 10.97
C GLY A 79 -3.31 8.99 9.83
N ASN A 80 -2.59 9.43 8.78
CA ASN A 80 -3.15 10.26 7.72
C ASN A 80 -3.22 9.56 6.35
N CYS A 81 -2.16 8.88 5.92
CA CYS A 81 -2.07 8.31 4.56
C CYS A 81 -2.83 6.97 4.42
N LEU A 82 -2.63 6.03 5.33
CA LEU A 82 -3.12 4.65 5.22
C LEU A 82 -4.58 4.48 5.70
N ARG A 83 -5.50 5.30 5.16
CA ARG A 83 -6.92 5.33 5.54
C ARG A 83 -7.82 4.36 4.76
N ASN A 84 -7.31 3.73 3.70
CA ASN A 84 -8.08 2.82 2.84
C ASN A 84 -8.38 1.46 3.51
N GLY A 85 -8.13 1.36 4.82
CA GLY A 85 -8.26 0.15 5.61
C GLY A 85 -7.13 -0.85 5.36
N ARG A 86 -7.04 -1.84 6.24
CA ARG A 86 -5.92 -2.78 6.33
C ARG A 86 -5.80 -3.67 5.10
N VAL A 87 -6.90 -4.18 4.55
CA VAL A 87 -6.90 -5.11 3.41
C VAL A 87 -6.39 -4.40 2.17
N THR A 88 -7.04 -3.29 1.79
CA THR A 88 -6.67 -2.50 0.60
C THR A 88 -5.23 -1.99 0.70
N THR A 89 -4.85 -1.49 1.87
CA THR A 89 -3.49 -0.98 2.10
C THR A 89 -2.44 -2.08 1.97
N SER A 90 -2.66 -3.25 2.58
CA SER A 90 -1.70 -4.35 2.50
C SER A 90 -1.56 -4.88 1.08
N ILE A 91 -2.66 -5.06 0.34
CA ILE A 91 -2.59 -5.53 -1.06
C ILE A 91 -1.83 -4.53 -1.92
N GLY A 92 -2.13 -3.24 -1.81
CA GLY A 92 -1.43 -2.20 -2.55
C GLY A 92 0.07 -2.16 -2.21
N ALA A 93 0.41 -2.27 -0.93
CA ALA A 93 1.81 -2.29 -0.50
C ALA A 93 2.56 -3.54 -1.00
N ILE A 94 1.95 -4.72 -0.91
CA ILE A 94 2.51 -5.96 -1.48
C ILE A 94 2.74 -5.78 -2.97
N ALA A 95 1.76 -5.28 -3.72
CA ALA A 95 1.88 -5.07 -5.16
C ALA A 95 3.05 -4.14 -5.52
N CYS A 96 3.18 -3.00 -4.83
CA CYS A 96 4.27 -2.06 -5.10
C CYS A 96 5.64 -2.63 -4.71
N LEU A 97 5.77 -3.23 -3.53
CA LEU A 97 7.05 -3.70 -2.99
C LEU A 97 7.54 -4.96 -3.71
N GLN A 98 6.63 -5.87 -4.05
CA GLN A 98 6.95 -7.07 -4.81
C GLN A 98 7.40 -6.72 -6.23
N ALA A 99 6.68 -5.81 -6.92
CA ALA A 99 7.06 -5.36 -8.26
C ALA A 99 8.40 -4.60 -8.29
N GLN A 100 8.76 -3.88 -7.23
CA GLN A 100 10.04 -3.16 -7.13
C GLN A 100 11.24 -4.07 -6.82
N GLN A 101 11.00 -5.25 -6.24
CA GLN A 101 12.02 -6.17 -5.74
C GLN A 101 12.92 -5.56 -4.64
N GLY A 102 13.65 -6.40 -3.89
CA GLY A 102 14.60 -5.94 -2.85
C GLY A 102 13.98 -5.56 -1.49
N PHE A 103 12.66 -5.67 -1.33
CA PHE A 103 11.92 -5.34 -0.10
C PHE A 103 11.26 -6.55 0.57
N ALA A 104 11.88 -7.73 0.49
CA ALA A 104 11.32 -8.98 1.00
C ALA A 104 10.85 -8.90 2.48
N PRO A 105 11.59 -8.25 3.41
CA PRO A 105 11.11 -8.07 4.78
C PRO A 105 9.80 -7.27 4.87
N GLN A 106 9.67 -6.21 4.08
CA GLN A 106 8.47 -5.37 4.07
C GLN A 106 7.29 -6.07 3.39
N VAL A 107 7.53 -6.83 2.31
CA VAL A 107 6.50 -7.69 1.71
C VAL A 107 5.97 -8.68 2.74
N TYR A 108 6.87 -9.34 3.48
CA TYR A 108 6.49 -10.25 4.56
C TYR A 108 5.63 -9.57 5.63
N ASP A 109 6.04 -8.39 6.11
CA ASP A 109 5.27 -7.62 7.10
C ASP A 109 3.86 -7.29 6.61
N HIS A 110 3.71 -6.92 5.33
CA HIS A 110 2.39 -6.64 4.76
C HIS A 110 1.53 -7.88 4.54
N VAL A 111 2.12 -9.04 4.20
CA VAL A 111 1.40 -10.33 4.14
C VAL A 111 0.93 -10.76 5.53
N CYS A 112 1.79 -10.66 6.55
CA CYS A 112 1.40 -10.89 7.94
C CYS A 112 0.30 -9.92 8.38
N GLY A 113 0.44 -8.65 8.04
CA GLY A 113 -0.55 -7.61 8.29
C GLY A 113 -1.90 -7.91 7.63
N LEU A 114 -1.88 -8.40 6.39
CA LEU A 114 -3.07 -8.81 5.64
C LEU A 114 -3.77 -9.95 6.38
N LYS A 115 -3.08 -11.06 6.65
CA LYS A 115 -3.62 -12.22 7.37
C LYS A 115 -4.18 -11.88 8.76
N ASN A 116 -3.54 -10.94 9.47
CA ASN A 116 -4.01 -10.49 10.77
C ASN A 116 -5.34 -9.71 10.68
N ALA A 117 -5.66 -9.09 9.54
CA ALA A 117 -6.95 -8.41 9.32
C ALA A 117 -8.15 -9.34 9.48
N CYS A 118 -7.96 -10.63 9.19
CA CYS A 118 -8.96 -11.67 9.40
C CYS A 118 -9.13 -11.96 10.90
N LYS A 119 -8.02 -12.09 11.62
CA LYS A 119 -7.99 -12.50 13.04
C LYS A 119 -8.51 -11.42 13.98
N ASP A 120 -8.20 -10.16 13.72
CA ASP A 120 -8.60 -9.04 14.58
C ASP A 120 -9.91 -8.36 14.15
N GLY A 121 -10.57 -8.91 13.12
CA GLY A 121 -11.85 -8.42 12.60
C GLY A 121 -11.76 -7.10 11.84
N SER A 122 -10.57 -6.50 11.70
CA SER A 122 -10.42 -5.19 11.05
C SER A 122 -10.78 -5.19 9.57
N ARG A 123 -10.83 -6.37 8.91
CA ARG A 123 -11.38 -6.52 7.54
C ARG A 123 -12.79 -5.96 7.37
N THR A 124 -13.61 -5.99 8.41
CA THR A 124 -15.02 -5.53 8.38
C THR A 124 -15.18 -4.02 8.43
N SER A 125 -14.10 -3.30 8.74
CA SER A 125 -14.11 -1.83 8.79
C SER A 125 -14.04 -1.19 7.39
N GLU A 126 -13.68 -1.97 6.37
CA GLU A 126 -13.63 -1.57 4.97
C GLU A 126 -14.94 -1.91 4.26
N LYS A 127 -15.66 -0.88 3.82
CA LYS A 127 -16.90 -1.06 3.04
C LYS A 127 -16.58 -1.16 1.56
N GLY A 128 -17.24 -2.08 0.86
CA GLY A 128 -17.20 -2.16 -0.60
C GLY A 128 -15.91 -2.75 -1.19
N ILE A 129 -15.08 -3.43 -0.38
CA ILE A 129 -13.85 -4.08 -0.85
C ILE A 129 -14.07 -5.42 -1.57
N GLY A 130 -15.30 -5.94 -1.58
CA GLY A 130 -15.69 -7.17 -2.26
C GLY A 130 -16.65 -8.03 -1.44
N GLU A 131 -16.96 -9.20 -1.96
CA GLU A 131 -17.76 -10.21 -1.26
C GLU A 131 -16.97 -10.81 -0.08
N GLU A 132 -17.66 -11.09 1.03
CA GLU A 132 -17.00 -11.55 2.26
C GLU A 132 -16.19 -12.84 2.04
N GLU A 133 -16.72 -13.76 1.23
CA GLU A 133 -16.05 -15.04 0.96
C GLU A 133 -14.78 -14.85 0.13
N ALA A 134 -14.83 -13.99 -0.89
CA ALA A 134 -13.66 -13.64 -1.69
C ALA A 134 -12.57 -12.97 -0.84
N ILE A 135 -12.95 -12.06 0.06
CA ILE A 135 -12.02 -11.42 0.99
C ILE A 135 -11.45 -12.47 1.95
N ARG A 136 -12.27 -13.37 2.50
CA ARG A 136 -11.82 -14.43 3.41
C ARG A 136 -10.80 -15.34 2.74
N TRP A 137 -11.04 -15.74 1.50
CA TRP A 137 -10.10 -16.52 0.70
C TRP A 137 -8.80 -15.75 0.44
N LEU A 138 -8.89 -14.48 0.07
CA LEU A 138 -7.72 -13.64 -0.21
C LEU A 138 -6.79 -13.48 1.01
N LEU A 139 -7.36 -13.51 2.21
CA LEU A 139 -6.66 -13.45 3.50
C LEU A 139 -6.05 -14.80 3.94
N SER A 140 -6.27 -15.88 3.18
CA SER A 140 -5.67 -17.20 3.44
C SER A 140 -4.22 -17.28 2.97
N ASN A 141 -3.54 -18.40 3.24
CA ASN A 141 -2.20 -18.62 2.71
C ASN A 141 -2.21 -18.68 1.17
N GLU A 142 -3.17 -19.42 0.62
CA GLU A 142 -3.39 -19.61 -0.80
C GLU A 142 -3.69 -18.27 -1.48
N GLY A 143 -4.55 -17.45 -0.89
CA GLY A 143 -4.84 -16.10 -1.39
C GLY A 143 -3.61 -15.19 -1.37
N CYS A 144 -2.79 -15.25 -0.31
CA CYS A 144 -1.56 -14.46 -0.24
C CYS A 144 -0.52 -14.90 -1.28
N VAL A 145 -0.37 -16.21 -1.52
CA VAL A 145 0.51 -16.73 -2.58
C VAL A 145 0.01 -16.27 -3.95
N TRP A 146 -1.30 -16.38 -4.20
CA TRP A 146 -1.91 -15.92 -5.44
C TRP A 146 -1.66 -14.44 -5.70
N ILE A 147 -1.74 -13.57 -4.68
CA ILE A 147 -1.42 -12.14 -4.82
C ILE A 147 0.01 -11.95 -5.33
N LEU A 148 0.98 -12.63 -4.68
CA LEU A 148 2.40 -12.50 -5.04
C LEU A 148 2.65 -12.95 -6.48
N GLU A 149 2.15 -14.13 -6.85
CA GLU A 149 2.27 -14.69 -8.20
C GLU A 149 1.63 -13.78 -9.26
N LYS A 150 0.50 -13.16 -8.95
CA LYS A 150 -0.18 -12.25 -9.89
C LYS A 150 0.59 -10.96 -10.07
N VAL A 151 1.18 -10.41 -9.02
CA VAL A 151 2.04 -9.23 -9.12
C VAL A 151 3.27 -9.54 -9.97
N ASP A 152 3.90 -10.70 -9.76
CA ASP A 152 5.06 -11.14 -10.56
C ASP A 152 4.69 -11.30 -12.04
N GLN A 153 3.54 -11.91 -12.34
CA GLN A 153 3.03 -12.03 -13.71
C GLN A 153 2.79 -10.67 -14.37
N MET A 154 2.21 -9.71 -13.64
CA MET A 154 1.97 -8.35 -14.15
C MET A 154 3.29 -7.61 -14.40
N ALA A 155 4.23 -7.68 -13.46
CA ALA A 155 5.54 -7.04 -13.58
C ALA A 155 6.31 -7.60 -14.79
N GLU A 156 6.29 -8.91 -14.99
CA GLU A 156 6.92 -9.56 -16.13
C GLU A 156 6.26 -9.16 -17.46
N ALA A 157 4.92 -9.15 -17.53
CA ALA A 157 4.21 -8.73 -18.74
C ALA A 157 4.54 -7.28 -19.15
N ILE A 158 4.59 -6.35 -18.19
CA ILE A 158 4.97 -4.95 -18.43
C ILE A 158 6.44 -4.85 -18.89
N ALA A 159 7.32 -5.65 -18.29
CA ALA A 159 8.73 -5.67 -18.67
C ALA A 159 8.95 -6.22 -20.09
N GLN A 160 8.17 -7.21 -20.51
CA GLN A 160 8.24 -7.79 -21.86
C GLN A 160 7.72 -6.84 -22.94
N ASP A 161 6.64 -6.11 -22.66
CA ASP A 161 6.09 -5.08 -23.57
C ASP A 161 7.12 -3.96 -23.81
N SER A 162 7.73 -3.48 -22.71
CA SER A 162 8.79 -2.47 -22.76
C SER A 162 10.01 -2.92 -23.59
N ARG A 163 10.39 -4.21 -23.54
CA ARG A 163 11.47 -4.76 -24.37
C ARG A 163 11.06 -4.88 -25.84
N SER A 164 9.82 -5.22 -26.12
CA SER A 164 9.30 -5.37 -27.49
C SER A 164 9.29 -4.04 -28.23
N ASP A 165 8.91 -2.96 -27.54
CA ASP A 165 8.97 -1.58 -28.06
C ASP A 165 10.41 -1.15 -28.38
N MET A 166 11.39 -1.47 -27.51
CA MET A 166 12.80 -1.15 -27.76
C MET A 166 13.36 -1.90 -28.98
N VAL A 167 13.04 -3.19 -29.14
CA VAL A 167 13.46 -3.98 -30.31
C VAL A 167 12.87 -3.43 -31.62
N HIS A 168 11.66 -2.85 -31.58
CA HIS A 168 11.03 -2.21 -32.73
C HIS A 168 11.64 -0.85 -33.10
N VAL A 169 12.26 -0.14 -32.15
CA VAL A 169 12.99 1.11 -32.41
C VAL A 169 14.36 0.82 -33.03
N ASP A 170 15.07 -0.18 -32.53
CA ASP A 170 16.41 -0.53 -33.00
C ASP A 170 16.41 -1.17 -34.41
N SER A 171 15.28 -1.73 -34.85
CA SER A 171 15.13 -2.31 -36.21
C SER A 171 14.72 -1.29 -37.28
N LYS A 172 14.54 -0.02 -36.90
CA LYS A 172 14.23 1.10 -37.82
C LYS A 172 15.38 2.12 -37.97
N LEU A 173 16.54 1.83 -37.38
CA LEU A 173 17.81 2.55 -37.58
C LEU A 173 18.75 1.74 -38.46
#